data_AF-A0A140K5U8-F1
#
_entry.id   AF-A0A140K5U8-F1
#
_cell.length_a   1.000
_cell.length_b   1.000
_cell.length_c   1.000
_cell.angle_alpha   90.00
_cell.angle_beta   90.00
_cell.angle_gamma   90.00
#
_symmetry.space_group_name_H-M   'P 1'
#
loop_
_entity.id
_entity.type
_entity.pdbx_description
1 polymer ?
#
loop_
_entity_poly.entity_id
_entity_poly.type
_entity_poly.pdbx_seq_one_letter_code
_entity_poly.pdbx_strand_id
1 'polypeptide(L)'
;MPNTRPLTLTQVDLDDKLQRAANKCLVNYGFFIGATAANSLDLGTAHPTCGIKIFMGSSDGALLVSREEKLEPIFATRKRLIAVHAEGQARIIERRKQFVG
;
A
#
# COMPACT_ATOMS: atom_id res chain seq x y z
N MET A 1 4.84 -6.80 2.32
CA MET A 1 4.40 -5.47 1.84
C MET A 1 3.88 -5.56 0.40
N PRO A 2 3.02 -4.63 -0.06
CA PRO A 2 2.35 -4.71 -1.37
C PRO A 2 3.14 -4.08 -2.53
N ASN A 3 4.26 -3.41 -2.26
CA ASN A 3 5.16 -2.80 -3.24
C ASN A 3 6.08 -3.84 -3.92
N THR A 4 5.51 -4.95 -4.39
CA THR A 4 6.21 -5.98 -5.16
C THR A 4 6.05 -5.78 -6.66
N ARG A 5 6.63 -6.66 -7.49
CA ARG A 5 6.37 -6.73 -8.93
C ARG A 5 5.79 -8.12 -9.26
N PRO A 6 4.48 -8.23 -9.56
CA PRO A 6 3.46 -7.18 -9.58
C PRO A 6 3.12 -6.63 -8.18
N LEU A 7 2.48 -5.45 -8.15
CA LEU A 7 1.95 -4.84 -6.93
C LEU A 7 0.81 -5.70 -6.36
N THR A 8 0.57 -5.61 -5.05
CA THR A 8 -0.55 -6.33 -4.39
C THR A 8 -1.67 -5.36 -4.07
N LEU A 9 -2.56 -5.07 -5.03
CA LEU A 9 -3.57 -4.01 -4.93
C LEU A 9 -5.01 -4.53 -4.94
N THR A 10 -5.22 -5.71 -5.51
CA THR A 10 -6.54 -6.36 -5.66
C THR A 10 -6.57 -7.69 -4.92
N GLN A 11 -7.77 -8.27 -4.78
CA GLN A 11 -7.92 -9.63 -4.27
C GLN A 11 -7.16 -10.65 -5.13
N VAL A 12 -7.19 -10.50 -6.45
CA VAL A 12 -6.47 -11.37 -7.39
C VAL A 12 -4.96 -11.32 -7.17
N ASP A 13 -4.39 -10.11 -6.99
CA ASP A 13 -2.95 -9.98 -6.70
C ASP A 13 -2.57 -10.61 -5.36
N LEU A 14 -3.47 -10.52 -4.37
CA LEU A 14 -3.28 -11.10 -3.05
C LEU A 14 -3.31 -12.63 -3.12
N ASP A 15 -4.29 -13.20 -3.83
CA ASP A 15 -4.43 -14.64 -4.02
C ASP A 15 -3.25 -15.24 -4.76
N ASP A 16 -2.79 -14.61 -5.84
CA ASP A 16 -1.57 -15.02 -6.56
C ASP A 16 -0.35 -15.05 -5.62
N LYS A 17 -0.19 -14.01 -4.80
CA LYS A 17 0.94 -13.91 -3.88
C LYS A 17 0.87 -14.95 -2.76
N LEU A 18 -0.33 -15.21 -2.24
CA LEU A 18 -0.58 -16.26 -1.26
C LEU A 18 -0.29 -17.64 -1.84
N GLN A 19 -0.72 -17.91 -3.08
CA GLN A 19 -0.45 -19.17 -3.76
C GLN A 19 1.05 -19.37 -4.01
N ARG A 20 1.77 -18.34 -4.46
CA ARG A 20 3.23 -18.41 -4.63
C ARG A 20 3.95 -18.64 -3.31
N ALA A 21 3.50 -18.00 -2.22
CA ALA A 21 4.05 -18.19 -0.89
C ALA A 21 3.79 -19.61 -0.36
N ALA A 22 2.58 -20.15 -0.54
CA ALA A 22 2.22 -21.51 -0.12
C ALA A 22 3.16 -22.58 -0.69
N ASN A 23 3.66 -22.36 -1.91
CA ASN A 23 4.55 -23.29 -2.59
C ASN A 23 6.04 -23.13 -2.24
N LYS A 24 6.43 -22.06 -1.54
CA LYS A 24 7.85 -21.69 -1.38
C LYS A 24 8.28 -21.31 0.04
N CYS A 25 7.37 -20.76 0.85
CA CYS A 25 7.68 -20.30 2.19
C CYS A 25 7.83 -21.48 3.14
N LEU A 26 8.96 -21.56 3.83
CA LEU A 26 9.23 -22.57 4.87
C LEU A 26 8.64 -22.21 6.24
N VAL A 27 8.06 -21.01 6.36
CA VAL A 27 7.50 -20.45 7.60
C VAL A 27 6.14 -19.84 7.32
N ASN A 28 5.36 -19.60 8.39
CA ASN A 28 4.09 -18.88 8.30
C ASN A 28 4.25 -17.49 7.69
N TYR A 29 3.26 -17.05 6.92
CA TYR A 29 3.32 -15.79 6.19
C TYR A 29 1.98 -15.05 6.23
N GLY A 30 2.04 -13.74 5.98
CA GLY A 30 0.89 -12.86 5.83
C GLY A 30 1.26 -11.62 5.03
N PHE A 31 0.29 -11.06 4.30
CA PHE A 31 0.54 -9.94 3.39
C PHE A 31 -0.43 -8.79 3.64
N PHE A 32 0.12 -7.57 3.64
CA PHE A 32 -0.65 -6.33 3.53
C PHE A 32 -1.14 -6.15 2.08
N ILE A 33 -2.36 -5.66 1.92
CA ILE A 33 -2.86 -5.13 0.65
C ILE A 33 -2.53 -3.64 0.51
N GLY A 34 -2.15 -3.22 -0.69
CA GLY A 34 -1.76 -1.84 -0.99
C GLY A 34 -2.96 -0.96 -1.28
N ALA A 35 -3.02 0.18 -0.60
CA ALA A 35 -3.98 1.22 -0.93
C ALA A 35 -3.43 2.13 -2.04
N THR A 36 -4.31 2.52 -2.94
CA THR A 36 -4.09 3.51 -3.99
C THR A 36 -5.28 4.48 -4.00
N ALA A 37 -5.18 5.55 -4.78
CA ALA A 37 -6.29 6.47 -5.00
C ALA A 37 -7.51 5.83 -5.71
N ALA A 38 -7.35 4.64 -6.31
CA ALA A 38 -8.35 4.02 -7.19
C ALA A 38 -9.07 2.82 -6.58
N ASN A 39 -8.51 2.18 -5.55
CA ASN A 39 -9.03 0.91 -5.01
C ASN A 39 -9.60 1.03 -3.59
N SER A 40 -9.90 2.25 -3.12
CA SER A 40 -10.30 2.48 -1.73
C SER A 40 -11.47 1.57 -1.34
N LEU A 41 -12.51 1.45 -2.16
CA LEU A 41 -13.69 0.60 -1.90
C LEU A 41 -13.31 -0.89 -1.68
N ASP A 42 -12.46 -1.45 -2.53
CA ASP A 42 -12.13 -2.88 -2.56
C ASP A 42 -11.29 -3.35 -1.36
N LEU A 43 -10.55 -2.45 -0.70
CA LEU A 43 -9.67 -2.79 0.44
C LEU A 43 -10.41 -3.43 1.64
N GLY A 44 -11.73 -3.30 1.67
CA GLY A 44 -12.58 -3.66 2.80
C GLY A 44 -13.03 -5.11 2.75
N THR A 45 -13.04 -5.69 1.55
CA THR A 45 -13.41 -7.09 1.30
C THR A 45 -12.18 -7.99 1.15
N ALA A 46 -10.99 -7.42 0.90
CA ALA A 46 -9.74 -8.16 0.72
C ALA A 46 -9.46 -9.19 1.83
N HIS A 47 -9.15 -10.45 1.51
CA HIS A 47 -8.92 -11.51 2.50
C HIS A 47 -8.19 -12.72 1.89
N PRO A 48 -7.28 -13.41 2.60
CA PRO A 48 -6.75 -13.09 3.92
C PRO A 48 -5.63 -12.04 3.82
N THR A 49 -5.77 -10.94 4.56
CA THR A 49 -4.74 -9.89 4.68
C THR A 49 -4.60 -9.45 6.13
N CYS A 50 -3.37 -9.16 6.55
CA CYS A 50 -3.09 -8.66 7.90
C CYS A 50 -3.43 -7.17 8.08
N GLY A 51 -3.72 -6.45 6.99
CA GLY A 51 -4.10 -5.04 7.04
C GLY A 51 -3.86 -4.33 5.71
N ILE A 52 -4.11 -3.02 5.73
CA ILE A 52 -3.92 -2.13 4.60
C ILE A 52 -2.57 -1.40 4.77
N LYS A 53 -1.78 -1.28 3.70
CA LYS A 53 -0.55 -0.48 3.69
C LYS A 53 -0.72 0.73 2.75
N ILE A 54 -0.42 1.91 3.26
CA ILE A 54 -0.44 3.19 2.52
C ILE A 54 0.98 3.76 2.47
N PHE A 55 1.38 4.32 1.33
CA PHE A 55 2.61 5.09 1.19
C PHE A 55 2.29 6.57 0.96
N MET A 56 2.57 7.42 1.94
CA MET A 56 2.26 8.85 1.89
C MET A 56 3.40 9.71 1.31
N GLY A 57 4.59 9.13 1.21
CA GLY A 57 5.78 9.75 0.64
C GLY A 57 6.83 8.70 0.28
N SER A 58 7.90 9.15 -0.40
CA SER A 58 9.03 8.32 -0.86
C SER A 58 8.63 7.02 -1.57
N SER A 59 7.53 7.08 -2.33
CA SER A 59 7.06 6.03 -3.23
C SER A 59 6.81 6.61 -4.61
N ASP A 60 6.72 5.75 -5.62
CA ASP A 60 6.41 6.10 -6.99
C ASP A 60 5.08 5.45 -7.46
N GLY A 61 4.59 5.92 -8.60
CA GLY A 61 3.44 5.35 -9.30
C GLY A 61 2.15 5.28 -8.46
N ALA A 62 1.39 4.21 -8.67
CA ALA A 62 0.04 4.04 -8.10
C ALA A 62 0.00 3.96 -6.56
N LEU A 63 1.13 3.62 -5.91
CA LEU A 63 1.20 3.48 -4.45
C LEU A 63 1.42 4.79 -3.71
N LEU A 64 1.84 5.87 -4.40
CA LEU A 64 2.01 7.17 -3.76
C LEU A 64 0.64 7.83 -3.53
N VAL A 65 0.19 7.83 -2.28
CA VAL A 65 -1.05 8.47 -1.83
C VAL A 65 -0.70 9.56 -0.83
N SER A 66 -0.26 10.72 -1.33
CA SER A 66 0.27 11.80 -0.49
C SER A 66 -0.70 12.95 -0.22
N ARG A 67 -1.89 12.93 -0.84
CA ARG A 67 -2.85 14.03 -0.78
C ARG A 67 -4.04 13.66 0.10
N GLU A 68 -4.48 14.61 0.93
CA GLU A 68 -5.51 14.42 1.94
C GLU A 68 -6.84 13.93 1.34
N GLU A 69 -7.25 14.50 0.20
CA GLU A 69 -8.49 14.12 -0.49
C GLU A 69 -8.49 12.67 -1.00
N LYS A 70 -7.30 12.03 -1.09
CA LYS A 70 -7.17 10.61 -1.44
C LYS A 70 -7.00 9.72 -0.23
N LEU A 71 -6.50 10.26 0.87
CA LEU A 71 -6.33 9.54 2.13
C LEU A 71 -7.66 9.42 2.87
N GLU A 72 -8.45 10.49 2.90
CA GLU A 72 -9.71 10.55 3.65
C GLU A 72 -10.64 9.35 3.36
N PRO A 73 -10.94 8.98 2.10
CA PRO A 73 -11.83 7.84 1.84
C PRO A 73 -11.27 6.50 2.33
N ILE A 74 -9.93 6.36 2.35
CA ILE A 74 -9.25 5.14 2.81
C ILE A 74 -9.33 5.04 4.33
N PHE A 75 -9.16 6.15 5.05
CA PHE A 75 -9.23 6.18 6.52
C PHE A 75 -10.67 6.14 7.05
N ALA A 76 -11.60 6.83 6.39
CA ALA A 76 -12.97 7.01 6.87
C ALA A 76 -13.78 5.70 6.95
N THR A 77 -13.40 4.66 6.20
CA THR A 77 -14.31 3.54 5.90
C THR A 77 -13.83 2.17 6.41
N ARG A 78 -12.88 2.08 7.35
CA ARG A 78 -12.21 0.79 7.63
C ARG A 78 -12.18 0.40 9.11
N LYS A 79 -12.54 -0.86 9.37
CA LYS A 79 -12.39 -1.56 10.66
C LYS A 79 -11.09 -2.37 10.76
N ARG A 80 -10.19 -2.23 9.79
CA ARG A 80 -8.93 -3.00 9.68
C ARG A 80 -7.74 -2.14 10.06
N LEU A 81 -6.66 -2.79 10.50
CA LEU A 81 -5.37 -2.15 10.72
C LEU A 81 -4.88 -1.45 9.45
N ILE A 82 -4.50 -0.18 9.58
CA ILE A 82 -3.84 0.60 8.54
C ILE A 82 -2.41 0.88 8.98
N ALA A 83 -1.44 0.41 8.20
CA ALA A 83 -0.04 0.77 8.35
C ALA A 83 0.32 1.86 7.34
N VAL A 84 1.00 2.92 7.81
CA VAL A 84 1.44 4.02 6.95
C VAL A 84 2.95 4.04 6.80
N HIS A 85 3.43 4.47 5.63
CA HIS A 85 4.76 5.01 5.46
C HIS A 85 4.60 6.54 5.38
N ALA A 86 4.87 7.22 6.50
CA ALA A 86 4.44 8.60 6.74
C ALA A 86 5.59 9.60 6.54
N GLU A 87 5.86 9.95 5.29
CA GLU A 87 6.77 11.03 4.94
C GLU A 87 6.06 12.09 4.12
N GLY A 88 6.35 13.37 4.37
CA GLY A 88 5.75 14.47 3.63
C GLY A 88 6.30 14.55 2.20
N GLN A 89 5.56 14.08 1.20
CA GLN A 89 6.02 14.08 -0.19
C GLN A 89 6.38 15.48 -0.72
N ALA A 90 5.59 16.50 -0.37
CA ALA A 90 5.89 17.88 -0.74
C ALA A 90 7.24 18.34 -0.14
N ARG A 91 7.50 17.99 1.12
CA ARG A 91 8.76 18.28 1.80
C ARG A 91 9.95 17.56 1.18
N ILE A 92 9.78 16.29 0.80
CA ILE A 92 10.81 15.52 0.09
C ILE A 92 11.13 16.20 -1.26
N ILE A 93 10.12 16.58 -2.04
CA ILE A 93 10.32 17.24 -3.34
C ILE A 93 11.03 18.59 -3.17
N GLU A 94 10.60 19.40 -2.20
CA GLU A 94 11.21 20.69 -1.88
C GLU A 94 12.70 20.52 -1.53
N ARG A 95 13.04 19.58 -0.63
CA ARG A 95 14.44 19.33 -0.25
C ARG A 95 15.26 18.77 -1.39
N ARG A 96 14.73 17.86 -2.21
CA ARG A 96 15.48 17.32 -3.36
C ARG A 96 16.00 18.44 -4.25
N LYS A 97 15.20 19.47 -4.53
CA LYS A 97 15.62 20.64 -5.32
C LYS A 97 16.81 21.40 -4.73
N GLN A 98 16.98 21.41 -3.42
CA GLN A 98 18.09 22.11 -2.73
C GLN A 98 19.40 21.33 -2.80
N PHE A 99 19.34 20.01 -3.01
CA PHE A 99 20.48 19.11 -2.99
C PHE A 99 20.69 18.38 -4.34
N VAL A 100 20.05 18.85 -5.41
CA VAL A 100 20.42 18.45 -6.78
C VAL A 100 21.68 19.23 -7.13
N GLY A 101 22.82 18.53 -7.15
CA GLY A 101 24.05 19.00 -7.78
C GLY A 101 23.97 18.87 -9.29
#